data_AF-A0A7Y9S323-F1
#
_entry.id   AF-A0A7Y9S323-F1
#
_cell.length_a   1.000
_cell.length_b   1.000
_cell.length_c   1.000
_cell.angle_alpha   90.00
_cell.angle_beta   90.00
_cell.angle_gamma   90.00
#
_symmetry.space_group_name_H-M   'P 1'
#
loop_
_entity.id
_entity.type
_entity.pdbx_description
1 polymer ?
#
loop_
_entity_poly.entity_id
_entity_poly.type
_entity_poly.pdbx_seq_one_letter_code
_entity_poly.pdbx_strand_id
1 'polypeptide(L)'
;MIDFLQRNAMRTILLGMLLAFGTPIMQRFADLPSWVGLFETAGIVLVLVGLAMAFLFSGKDSDADPITVHSPVGGRWLAMNSPASKVPSHGVRAYGQAFAIDLLHEPEDGVRPQFGTGSGMSDPKEYPAFGEPVLAMVDGVVVKAADRQRDHRTRTHWWSVAVMMLEGVFRELRGAGGVVGNHVVIDRGDGVFALVAHLKKGSATVKVGDRVRAGDVIGACGNSGNTSEPHVHAQLMDRARPSAAKGLPMAFADVRLGGETRDGLPENTAYVVA
;
A
#
# COMPACT_ATOMS: atom_id res chain seq x y z
N MET A 1 -0.66 -2.28 23.49
CA MET A 1 -1.23 -0.92 23.56
C MET A 1 -1.19 -0.22 22.20
N ILE A 2 -0.03 -0.07 21.56
CA ILE A 2 0.14 0.58 20.25
C ILE A 2 -0.72 -0.07 19.15
N ASP A 3 -0.68 -1.40 19.02
CA ASP A 3 -1.52 -2.14 18.05
C ASP A 3 -3.02 -1.95 18.29
N PHE A 4 -3.44 -1.69 19.54
CA PHE A 4 -4.83 -1.37 19.85
C PHE A 4 -5.16 0.05 19.40
N LEU A 5 -4.25 1.02 19.62
CA LEU A 5 -4.45 2.40 19.19
C LEU A 5 -4.55 2.50 17.68
N GLN A 6 -3.64 1.88 16.92
CA GLN A 6 -3.68 1.93 15.45
C GLN A 6 -4.92 1.25 14.87
N ARG A 7 -5.33 0.09 15.40
CA ARG A 7 -6.55 -0.61 14.94
C ARG A 7 -7.83 0.18 15.17
N ASN A 8 -7.85 1.04 16.20
CA ASN A 8 -9.02 1.84 16.53
C ASN A 8 -8.94 3.28 16.00
N ALA A 9 -7.77 3.76 15.61
CA ALA A 9 -7.57 5.14 15.13
C ALA A 9 -8.59 5.52 14.05
N MET A 10 -8.72 4.70 13.02
CA MET A 10 -9.65 4.95 11.92
C MET A 10 -11.12 4.90 12.36
N ARG A 11 -11.50 3.94 13.23
CA ARG A 11 -12.86 3.86 13.77
C ARG A 11 -13.22 5.11 14.57
N THR A 12 -12.26 5.60 15.36
CA THR A 12 -12.39 6.85 16.12
C THR A 12 -12.51 8.05 15.19
N ILE A 13 -11.70 8.14 14.12
CA ILE A 13 -11.81 9.21 13.10
C ILE A 13 -13.19 9.18 12.43
N LEU A 14 -13.63 8.02 11.97
CA LEU A 14 -14.90 7.87 11.25
C LEU A 14 -16.11 8.20 12.14
N LEU A 15 -16.11 7.73 13.40
CA LEU A 15 -17.12 8.11 14.38
C LEU A 15 -17.08 9.62 14.64
N GLY A 16 -15.88 10.18 14.77
CA GLY A 16 -15.69 11.62 14.93
C GLY A 16 -16.25 12.43 13.76
N MET A 17 -15.97 12.02 12.52
CA MET A 17 -16.52 12.65 11.31
C MET A 17 -18.04 12.52 11.25
N LEU A 18 -18.60 11.35 11.57
CA LEU A 18 -20.04 11.15 11.59
C LEU A 18 -20.73 12.12 12.56
N LEU A 19 -20.17 12.30 13.76
CA LEU A 19 -20.72 13.22 14.75
C LEU A 19 -20.49 14.69 14.36
N ALA A 20 -19.29 15.05 13.87
CA ALA A 20 -18.93 16.41 13.48
C ALA A 20 -19.74 16.93 12.28
N PHE A 21 -20.01 16.08 11.28
CA PHE A 21 -20.72 16.48 10.06
C PHE A 21 -22.19 16.05 10.03
N GLY A 22 -22.54 14.92 10.64
CA GLY A 22 -23.92 14.44 10.69
C GLY A 22 -24.82 15.33 11.55
N THR A 23 -24.29 15.86 12.65
CA THR A 23 -25.04 16.70 13.58
C THR A 23 -25.51 18.02 12.92
N PRO A 24 -24.64 18.81 12.26
CA PRO A 24 -25.09 20.00 11.53
C PRO A 24 -26.05 19.69 10.38
N ILE A 25 -25.92 18.53 9.72
CA ILE A 25 -26.84 18.12 8.65
C ILE A 25 -28.24 17.86 9.23
N MET A 26 -28.36 17.12 10.33
CA MET A 26 -29.65 16.83 10.96
C MET A 26 -30.35 18.11 11.43
N GLN A 27 -29.59 19.06 11.97
CA GLN A 27 -30.11 20.38 12.39
C GLN A 27 -30.69 21.21 11.23
N ARG A 28 -30.33 20.92 9.97
CA ARG A 28 -30.96 21.57 8.80
C ARG A 28 -32.38 21.08 8.50
N PHE A 29 -32.73 19.89 8.99
CA PHE A 29 -34.00 19.23 8.69
C PHE A 29 -34.89 19.06 9.92
N ALA A 30 -34.38 19.35 11.12
CA ALA A 30 -35.12 19.24 12.37
C ALA A 30 -34.65 20.28 13.41
N ASP A 31 -35.59 20.83 14.16
CA ASP A 31 -35.31 21.68 15.32
C ASP A 31 -34.85 20.80 16.49
N LEU A 32 -33.52 20.64 16.61
CA LEU A 32 -32.91 19.83 17.64
C LEU A 32 -32.52 20.67 18.86
N PRO A 33 -32.57 20.11 20.09
CA PRO A 33 -32.13 20.81 21.29
C PRO A 33 -30.67 21.27 21.20
N SER A 34 -30.34 22.40 21.84
CA SER A 34 -28.99 22.99 21.81
C SER A 34 -27.88 22.06 22.31
N TRP A 35 -28.19 21.14 23.24
CA TRP A 35 -27.23 20.16 23.75
C TRP A 35 -26.72 19.20 22.68
N VAL A 36 -27.42 19.07 21.55
CA VAL A 36 -26.99 18.27 20.40
C VAL A 36 -25.68 18.82 19.79
N GLY A 37 -25.39 20.11 19.91
CA GLY A 37 -24.09 20.69 19.52
C GLY A 37 -22.88 20.11 20.26
N LEU A 38 -23.08 19.48 21.43
CA LEU A 38 -22.02 18.76 22.14
C LEU A 38 -21.48 17.57 21.31
N PHE A 39 -22.32 16.96 20.46
CA PHE A 39 -21.89 15.87 19.58
C PHE A 39 -20.95 16.35 18.48
N GLU A 40 -21.16 17.56 17.94
CA GLU A 40 -20.25 18.14 16.95
C GLU A 40 -18.85 18.33 17.56
N THR A 41 -18.79 18.93 18.75
CA THR A 41 -17.52 19.15 19.47
C THR A 41 -16.86 17.83 19.84
N ALA A 42 -17.63 16.87 20.37
CA ALA A 42 -17.15 15.52 20.65
C ALA A 42 -16.62 14.84 19.38
N GLY A 43 -17.28 15.05 18.24
CA GLY A 43 -16.86 14.58 16.94
C GLY A 43 -15.50 15.10 16.53
N ILE A 44 -15.27 16.41 16.62
CA ILE A 44 -13.97 17.05 16.34
C ILE A 44 -12.89 16.48 17.25
N VAL A 45 -13.17 16.36 18.55
CA VAL A 45 -12.22 15.77 19.53
C VAL A 45 -11.88 14.33 19.14
N LEU A 46 -12.85 13.51 18.76
CA LEU A 46 -12.61 12.14 18.31
C LEU A 46 -11.77 12.08 17.03
N VAL A 47 -11.97 12.99 16.08
CA VAL A 47 -11.10 13.10 14.90
C VAL A 47 -9.67 13.40 15.33
N LEU A 48 -9.45 14.38 16.20
CA LEU A 48 -8.11 14.75 16.68
C LEU A 48 -7.45 13.62 17.46
N VAL A 49 -8.19 12.94 18.34
CA VAL A 49 -7.71 11.76 19.08
C VAL A 49 -7.37 10.63 18.12
N GLY A 50 -8.22 10.35 17.14
CA GLY A 50 -7.97 9.32 16.14
C GLY A 50 -6.75 9.64 15.27
N LEU A 51 -6.55 10.90 14.87
CA LEU A 51 -5.33 11.35 14.20
C LEU A 51 -4.09 11.19 15.09
N ALA A 52 -4.16 11.59 16.36
CA ALA A 52 -3.08 11.38 17.33
C ALA A 52 -2.73 9.89 17.48
N MET A 53 -3.74 9.01 17.55
CA MET A 53 -3.56 7.55 17.60
C MET A 53 -2.88 7.01 16.34
N ALA A 54 -3.22 7.54 15.17
CA ALA A 54 -2.62 7.12 13.90
C ALA A 54 -1.15 7.58 13.75
N PHE A 55 -0.85 8.82 14.16
CA PHE A 55 0.43 9.47 13.86
C PHE A 55 1.42 9.51 15.03
N LEU A 56 0.96 9.83 16.25
CA LEU A 56 1.85 10.01 17.42
C LEU A 56 2.23 8.70 18.09
N PHE A 57 1.40 7.66 17.96
CA PHE A 57 1.61 6.36 18.59
C PHE A 57 1.87 5.26 17.57
N SER A 58 2.67 5.55 16.53
CA SER A 58 2.86 4.65 15.39
C SER A 58 3.87 3.50 15.58
N GLY A 59 4.38 3.29 16.80
CA GLY A 59 5.43 2.30 17.07
C GLY A 59 6.80 2.74 16.55
N LYS A 60 7.86 2.03 16.94
CA LYS A 60 9.21 2.23 16.39
C LYS A 60 9.42 1.31 15.19
N ASP A 61 10.25 1.76 14.25
CA ASP A 61 10.70 0.93 13.13
C ASP A 61 11.52 -0.26 13.62
N SER A 62 11.76 -1.21 12.72
CA SER A 62 12.64 -2.34 13.02
C SER A 62 14.08 -1.87 12.91
N ASP A 63 14.89 -2.17 13.93
CA ASP A 63 16.34 -1.92 13.92
C ASP A 63 17.11 -3.20 13.50
N ALA A 64 16.41 -4.21 12.97
CA ALA A 64 17.00 -5.45 12.49
C ALA A 64 17.75 -5.24 11.16
N ASP A 65 18.70 -6.12 10.87
CA ASP A 65 19.38 -6.13 9.58
C ASP A 65 18.39 -6.44 8.42
N PRO A 66 18.60 -5.86 7.22
CA PRO A 66 17.79 -6.16 6.06
C PRO A 66 17.80 -7.64 5.69
N ILE A 67 16.62 -8.16 5.38
CA ILE A 67 16.46 -9.53 4.87
C ILE A 67 16.59 -9.50 3.36
N THR A 68 17.59 -10.19 2.81
CA THR A 68 17.76 -10.35 1.37
C THR A 68 16.67 -11.26 0.79
N VAL A 69 15.98 -10.78 -0.25
CA VAL A 69 14.87 -11.45 -0.94
C VAL A 69 14.99 -11.29 -2.45
N HIS A 70 14.28 -12.10 -3.23
CA HIS A 70 14.22 -11.94 -4.68
C HIS A 70 13.40 -10.69 -5.06
N SER A 71 13.78 -10.02 -6.15
CA SER A 71 13.01 -8.88 -6.68
C SER A 71 11.60 -9.34 -7.08
N PRO A 72 10.52 -8.61 -6.73
CA PRO A 72 9.16 -8.98 -7.13
C PRO A 72 8.88 -8.73 -8.62
N VAL A 73 9.86 -8.21 -9.37
CA VAL A 73 9.77 -7.84 -10.78
C VAL A 73 11.05 -8.23 -11.53
N GLY A 74 10.95 -8.42 -12.84
CA GLY A 74 12.10 -8.60 -13.73
C GLY A 74 12.29 -7.42 -14.69
N GLY A 75 13.51 -7.20 -15.16
CA GLY A 75 13.85 -6.09 -16.04
C GLY A 75 14.03 -4.76 -15.29
N ARG A 76 13.87 -3.64 -16.00
CA ARG A 76 14.17 -2.29 -15.49
C ARG A 76 12.94 -1.60 -14.88
N TRP A 77 13.06 -1.21 -13.62
CA TRP A 77 12.00 -0.55 -12.86
C TRP A 77 12.54 0.66 -12.10
N LEU A 78 11.76 1.74 -12.06
CA LEU A 78 12.01 2.94 -11.28
C LEU A 78 11.45 2.77 -9.87
N ALA A 79 12.21 3.13 -8.85
CA ALA A 79 11.72 3.10 -7.48
C ALA A 79 11.07 4.40 -7.04
N MET A 80 9.97 4.24 -6.31
CA MET A 80 9.25 5.29 -5.59
C MET A 80 8.92 4.78 -4.19
N ASN A 81 8.81 5.69 -3.22
CA ASN A 81 8.57 5.34 -1.82
C ASN A 81 9.50 4.23 -1.32
N SER A 82 10.79 4.34 -1.64
CA SER A 82 11.82 3.37 -1.25
C SER A 82 12.34 3.63 0.17
N PRO A 83 12.54 2.58 0.99
CA PRO A 83 13.14 2.71 2.31
C PRO A 83 14.62 3.04 2.26
N ALA A 84 15.29 2.87 1.11
CA ALA A 84 16.66 3.32 0.91
C ALA A 84 16.77 4.86 0.99
N SER A 85 15.70 5.59 0.66
CA SER A 85 15.67 7.06 0.75
C SER A 85 15.07 7.58 2.05
N LYS A 86 14.07 6.90 2.61
CA LYS A 86 13.35 7.36 3.81
C LYS A 86 12.63 6.21 4.50
N VAL A 87 12.66 6.18 5.84
CA VAL A 87 11.82 5.30 6.65
C VAL A 87 10.97 6.13 7.64
N PRO A 88 9.65 5.90 7.76
CA PRO A 88 8.84 5.01 6.94
C PRO A 88 8.72 5.54 5.50
N SER A 89 8.86 4.64 4.53
CA SER A 89 8.99 5.00 3.11
C SER A 89 7.74 5.63 2.50
N HIS A 90 6.56 5.21 2.98
CA HIS A 90 5.26 5.76 2.60
C HIS A 90 4.75 6.82 3.59
N GLY A 91 5.59 7.30 4.50
CA GLY A 91 5.24 8.28 5.53
C GLY A 91 4.40 7.74 6.70
N VAL A 92 3.92 6.49 6.61
CA VAL A 92 3.15 5.81 7.67
C VAL A 92 3.70 4.41 7.94
N ARG A 93 3.53 3.94 9.18
CA ARG A 93 3.86 2.57 9.59
C ARG A 93 2.67 1.61 9.49
N ALA A 94 1.48 2.16 9.30
CA ALA A 94 0.26 1.39 9.14
C ALA A 94 0.40 0.37 8.01
N TYR A 95 -0.28 -0.77 8.14
CA TYR A 95 -0.22 -1.85 7.16
C TYR A 95 1.12 -2.60 7.04
N GLY A 96 2.07 -2.36 7.95
CA GLY A 96 3.39 -2.98 7.89
C GLY A 96 4.28 -2.42 6.77
N GLN A 97 3.96 -1.24 6.23
CA GLN A 97 4.62 -0.71 5.03
C GLN A 97 5.81 0.22 5.33
N ALA A 98 6.33 0.22 6.57
CA ALA A 98 7.43 1.09 6.98
C ALA A 98 8.67 0.96 6.05
N PHE A 99 8.95 -0.27 5.61
CA PHE A 99 10.04 -0.61 4.70
C PHE A 99 9.54 -1.11 3.33
N ALA A 100 8.31 -0.76 2.96
CA ALA A 100 7.77 -1.12 1.66
C ALA A 100 8.43 -0.30 0.55
N ILE A 101 8.37 -0.78 -0.69
CA ILE A 101 8.83 -0.09 -1.89
C ILE A 101 7.78 -0.19 -3.00
N ASP A 102 7.61 0.89 -3.75
CA ASP A 102 6.81 0.92 -4.98
C ASP A 102 7.74 0.92 -6.20
N LEU A 103 7.48 0.01 -7.14
CA LEU A 103 8.27 -0.16 -8.35
C LEU A 103 7.41 0.15 -9.57
N LEU A 104 7.83 1.12 -10.37
CA LEU A 104 7.15 1.53 -11.59
C LEU A 104 7.93 1.02 -12.81
N HIS A 105 7.26 0.32 -13.71
CA HIS A 105 7.94 -0.23 -14.88
C HIS A 105 8.29 0.89 -15.86
N GLU A 106 9.58 1.00 -16.19
CA GLU A 106 10.10 1.93 -17.19
C GLU A 106 11.05 1.18 -18.11
N PRO A 107 10.54 0.58 -19.21
CA PRO A 107 11.37 -0.14 -20.17
C PRO A 107 12.37 0.81 -20.82
N GLU A 108 13.51 0.29 -21.29
CA GLU A 108 14.58 1.11 -21.89
C GLU A 108 14.10 1.88 -23.13
N ASP A 109 13.21 1.28 -23.92
CA ASP A 109 12.70 1.83 -25.19
C ASP A 109 11.31 2.47 -25.08
N GLY A 110 10.87 2.86 -23.87
CA GLY A 110 9.53 3.41 -23.66
C GLY A 110 9.48 4.63 -22.74
N VAL A 111 8.40 5.40 -22.87
CA VAL A 111 8.12 6.52 -21.96
C VAL A 111 6.83 6.22 -21.20
N ARG A 112 6.94 6.18 -19.88
CA ARG A 112 5.79 6.11 -18.97
C ARG A 112 5.09 7.47 -18.90
N PRO A 113 3.74 7.53 -18.97
CA PRO A 113 3.03 8.79 -18.75
C PRO A 113 3.40 9.41 -17.40
N GLN A 114 3.73 10.70 -17.41
CA GLN A 114 4.20 11.41 -16.23
C GLN A 114 3.04 12.03 -15.45
N PHE A 115 3.23 12.25 -14.14
CA PHE A 115 2.25 12.97 -13.33
C PHE A 115 1.99 14.37 -13.91
N GLY A 116 0.72 14.78 -13.93
CA GLY A 116 0.26 16.04 -14.52
C GLY A 116 0.00 15.96 -16.03
N THR A 117 0.30 14.84 -16.69
CA THR A 117 0.03 14.65 -18.11
C THR A 117 -1.30 13.95 -18.37
N GLY A 118 -1.89 14.21 -19.54
CA GLY A 118 -3.12 13.54 -19.99
C GLY A 118 -4.37 13.92 -19.18
N SER A 119 -5.32 12.98 -19.11
CA SER A 119 -6.63 13.22 -18.49
C SER A 119 -6.64 13.15 -16.96
N GLY A 120 -5.53 12.79 -16.32
CA GLY A 120 -5.46 12.52 -14.87
C GLY A 120 -6.16 11.24 -14.40
N MET A 121 -7.10 10.70 -15.19
CA MET A 121 -7.80 9.44 -14.94
C MET A 121 -7.78 8.54 -16.18
N SER A 122 -6.59 8.23 -16.67
CA SER A 122 -6.38 7.37 -17.85
C SER A 122 -6.72 5.90 -17.59
N ASP A 123 -6.87 5.13 -18.67
CA ASP A 123 -6.92 3.67 -18.56
C ASP A 123 -5.56 3.15 -18.07
N PRO A 124 -5.50 2.30 -17.03
CA PRO A 124 -4.23 1.77 -16.55
C PRO A 124 -3.44 1.00 -17.63
N LYS A 125 -4.10 0.49 -18.68
CA LYS A 125 -3.42 -0.16 -19.83
C LYS A 125 -2.52 0.78 -20.64
N GLU A 126 -2.64 2.09 -20.44
CA GLU A 126 -1.74 3.08 -21.05
C GLU A 126 -0.35 3.11 -20.38
N TYR A 127 -0.17 2.42 -19.24
CA TYR A 127 1.08 2.40 -18.48
C TYR A 127 1.83 1.08 -18.73
N PRO A 128 3.14 1.12 -19.00
CA PRO A 128 3.94 -0.08 -19.28
C PRO A 128 3.88 -1.15 -18.19
N ALA A 129 3.74 -0.75 -16.93
CA ALA A 129 3.69 -1.69 -15.81
C ALA A 129 2.43 -2.56 -15.81
N PHE A 130 1.33 -2.13 -16.44
CA PHE A 130 0.07 -2.83 -16.32
C PHE A 130 0.09 -4.16 -17.09
N GLY A 131 -0.01 -5.26 -16.35
CA GLY A 131 0.05 -6.62 -16.91
C GLY A 131 1.42 -7.27 -16.86
N GLU A 132 2.47 -6.55 -16.42
CA GLU A 132 3.81 -7.13 -16.25
C GLU A 132 3.80 -8.25 -15.20
N PRO A 133 4.57 -9.34 -15.40
CA PRO A 133 4.65 -10.43 -14.43
C PRO A 133 5.15 -9.95 -13.06
N VAL A 134 4.52 -10.47 -12.00
CA VAL A 134 4.91 -10.22 -10.61
C VAL A 134 5.36 -11.53 -9.98
N LEU A 135 6.50 -11.48 -9.32
CA LEU A 135 7.24 -12.63 -8.83
C LEU A 135 7.15 -12.75 -7.30
N ALA A 136 7.21 -13.98 -6.80
CA ALA A 136 7.39 -14.25 -5.38
C ALA A 136 8.78 -13.77 -4.92
N MET A 137 8.83 -13.01 -3.83
CA MET A 137 10.10 -12.53 -3.26
C MET A 137 10.82 -13.59 -2.42
N VAL A 138 10.08 -14.58 -1.89
CA VAL A 138 10.60 -15.58 -0.96
C VAL A 138 10.03 -16.96 -1.30
N ASP A 139 10.79 -17.99 -0.96
CA ASP A 139 10.25 -19.34 -0.83
C ASP A 139 9.24 -19.37 0.32
N GLY A 140 8.15 -20.13 0.15
CA GLY A 140 7.18 -20.25 1.24
C GLY A 140 5.83 -20.80 0.84
N VAL A 141 4.85 -20.56 1.73
CA VAL A 141 3.45 -20.96 1.55
C VAL A 141 2.59 -19.72 1.39
N VAL A 142 1.72 -19.71 0.38
CA VAL A 142 0.75 -18.63 0.20
C VAL A 142 -0.30 -18.70 1.31
N VAL A 143 -0.35 -17.68 2.17
CA VAL A 143 -1.32 -17.57 3.27
C VAL A 143 -2.47 -16.61 2.95
N LYS A 144 -2.33 -15.79 1.91
CA LYS A 144 -3.39 -14.93 1.38
C LYS A 144 -3.23 -14.74 -0.11
N ALA A 145 -4.33 -14.83 -0.85
CA ALA A 145 -4.43 -14.40 -2.24
C ALA A 145 -5.76 -13.66 -2.41
N ALA A 146 -5.71 -12.37 -2.77
CA ALA A 146 -6.87 -11.54 -3.06
C ALA A 146 -6.79 -11.10 -4.52
N ASP A 147 -7.86 -11.31 -5.29
CA ASP A 147 -7.79 -11.17 -6.76
C ASP A 147 -9.11 -10.67 -7.40
N ARG A 148 -10.02 -10.11 -6.58
CA ARG A 148 -11.37 -9.74 -7.03
C ARG A 148 -11.61 -8.23 -7.14
N GLN A 149 -10.74 -7.41 -6.57
CA GLN A 149 -10.87 -5.96 -6.60
C GLN A 149 -10.59 -5.44 -8.00
N ARG A 150 -11.41 -4.51 -8.47
CA ARG A 150 -11.28 -3.92 -9.80
C ARG A 150 -10.07 -2.98 -9.86
N ASP A 151 -9.32 -3.07 -10.97
CA ASP A 151 -8.37 -2.03 -11.40
C ASP A 151 -9.14 -0.78 -11.80
N HIS A 152 -8.91 0.32 -11.08
CA HIS A 152 -9.53 1.60 -11.41
C HIS A 152 -8.65 2.41 -12.37
N ARG A 153 -9.20 3.51 -12.87
CA ARG A 153 -8.44 4.49 -13.64
C ARG A 153 -7.30 5.07 -12.81
N THR A 154 -6.31 5.64 -13.46
CA THR A 154 -5.20 6.31 -12.75
C THR A 154 -5.69 7.56 -12.01
N ARG A 155 -4.84 8.11 -11.16
CA ARG A 155 -4.99 9.37 -10.43
C ARG A 155 -3.67 10.12 -10.50
N THR A 156 -3.30 10.49 -11.71
CA THR A 156 -2.00 11.10 -12.05
C THR A 156 -2.09 12.60 -12.26
N HIS A 157 -3.10 13.25 -11.68
CA HIS A 157 -3.22 14.72 -11.61
C HIS A 157 -3.72 15.14 -10.23
N TRP A 158 -3.37 16.34 -9.76
CA TRP A 158 -3.70 16.79 -8.38
C TRP A 158 -5.20 16.65 -8.03
N TRP A 159 -6.10 16.97 -8.96
CA TRP A 159 -7.55 16.86 -8.73
C TRP A 159 -7.99 15.39 -8.63
N SER A 160 -7.38 14.51 -9.42
CA SER A 160 -7.68 13.08 -9.39
C SER A 160 -7.09 12.41 -8.14
N VAL A 161 -5.97 12.94 -7.62
CA VAL A 161 -5.43 12.56 -6.31
C VAL A 161 -6.40 12.95 -5.20
N ALA A 162 -7.04 14.13 -5.28
CA ALA A 162 -8.07 14.50 -4.31
C ALA A 162 -9.26 13.50 -4.34
N VAL A 163 -9.68 13.06 -5.54
CA VAL A 163 -10.67 11.97 -5.69
C VAL A 163 -10.16 10.66 -5.08
N MET A 164 -8.89 10.30 -5.29
CA MET A 164 -8.27 9.13 -4.67
C MET A 164 -8.34 9.19 -3.14
N MET A 165 -8.02 10.34 -2.54
CA MET A 165 -8.08 10.51 -1.09
C MET A 165 -9.50 10.30 -0.54
N LEU A 166 -10.51 10.82 -1.24
CA LEU A 166 -11.91 10.59 -0.88
C LEU A 166 -12.31 9.11 -1.04
N GLU A 167 -11.94 8.48 -2.16
CA GLU A 167 -12.14 7.04 -2.37
C GLU A 167 -11.43 6.19 -1.30
N GLY A 168 -10.26 6.65 -0.83
CA GLY A 168 -9.46 6.02 0.21
C GLY A 168 -10.24 5.81 1.50
N VAL A 169 -11.06 6.79 1.92
CA VAL A 169 -11.94 6.67 3.10
C VAL A 169 -12.92 5.50 2.93
N PHE A 170 -13.51 5.33 1.75
CA PHE A 170 -14.43 4.23 1.47
C PHE A 170 -13.73 2.87 1.35
N ARG A 171 -12.48 2.85 0.88
CA ARG A 171 -11.66 1.63 0.81
C ARG A 171 -11.27 1.15 2.19
N GLU A 172 -10.90 2.08 3.05
CA GLU A 172 -10.57 1.85 4.44
C GLU A 172 -11.75 1.21 5.22
N LEU A 173 -12.98 1.62 4.94
CA LEU A 173 -14.19 0.99 5.50
C LEU A 173 -14.32 -0.50 5.13
N ARG A 174 -13.71 -0.96 4.04
CA ARG A 174 -13.64 -2.38 3.65
C ARG A 174 -12.48 -3.12 4.31
N GLY A 175 -11.75 -2.46 5.21
CA GLY A 175 -10.56 -2.96 5.88
C GLY A 175 -9.31 -2.93 5.01
N ALA A 176 -8.19 -3.43 5.56
CA ALA A 176 -6.87 -3.38 4.91
C ALA A 176 -6.88 -3.88 3.46
N GLY A 177 -7.66 -4.92 3.15
CA GLY A 177 -7.74 -5.46 1.79
C GLY A 177 -8.28 -4.45 0.76
N GLY A 178 -9.14 -3.50 1.16
CA GLY A 178 -9.62 -2.46 0.25
C GLY A 178 -8.56 -1.44 -0.15
N VAL A 179 -7.59 -1.20 0.74
CA VAL A 179 -6.45 -0.28 0.54
C VAL A 179 -5.30 -0.99 -0.15
N VAL A 180 -4.92 -2.19 0.30
CA VAL A 180 -3.86 -3.00 -0.30
C VAL A 180 -4.25 -3.47 -1.71
N GLY A 181 -5.54 -3.69 -1.98
CA GLY A 181 -6.00 -4.16 -3.28
C GLY A 181 -5.88 -5.68 -3.44
N ASN A 182 -5.74 -6.13 -4.69
CA ASN A 182 -5.38 -7.52 -4.98
C ASN A 182 -3.92 -7.73 -4.59
N HIS A 183 -3.63 -8.80 -3.87
CA HIS A 183 -2.31 -9.04 -3.29
C HIS A 183 -2.13 -10.52 -2.95
N VAL A 184 -0.87 -10.90 -2.81
CA VAL A 184 -0.45 -12.20 -2.31
C VAL A 184 0.38 -11.99 -1.05
N VAL A 185 0.14 -12.79 -0.01
CA VAL A 185 1.01 -12.88 1.17
C VAL A 185 1.59 -14.29 1.25
N ILE A 186 2.91 -14.38 1.33
CA ILE A 186 3.69 -15.61 1.43
C ILE A 186 4.31 -15.69 2.82
N ASP A 187 4.07 -16.78 3.53
CA ASP A 187 4.75 -17.12 4.78
C ASP A 187 6.04 -17.86 4.46
N ARG A 188 7.18 -17.28 4.85
CA ARG A 188 8.51 -17.85 4.66
C ARG A 188 8.81 -19.00 5.64
N GLY A 189 8.04 -19.10 6.73
CA GLY A 189 8.16 -20.17 7.73
C GLY A 189 9.01 -19.83 8.96
N ASP A 190 9.58 -18.63 9.02
CA ASP A 190 10.45 -18.13 10.10
C ASP A 190 9.87 -16.91 10.83
N GLY A 191 8.57 -16.65 10.64
CA GLY A 191 7.89 -15.46 11.16
C GLY A 191 7.97 -14.24 10.24
N VAL A 192 8.61 -14.38 9.07
CA VAL A 192 8.64 -13.34 8.02
C VAL A 192 7.57 -13.61 6.98
N PHE A 193 6.81 -12.57 6.63
CA PHE A 193 5.77 -12.63 5.61
C PHE A 193 6.07 -11.62 4.50
N ALA A 194 6.12 -12.09 3.26
CA ALA A 194 6.25 -11.23 2.09
C ALA A 194 4.86 -10.87 1.55
N LEU A 195 4.62 -9.58 1.31
CA LEU A 195 3.40 -9.10 0.67
C LEU A 195 3.76 -8.39 -0.63
N VAL A 196 3.09 -8.77 -1.71
CA VAL A 196 3.15 -8.07 -3.00
C VAL A 196 1.73 -7.69 -3.42
N ALA A 197 1.51 -6.42 -3.74
CA ALA A 197 0.17 -5.84 -3.85
C ALA A 197 -0.13 -5.17 -5.19
N HIS A 198 -1.31 -4.54 -5.25
CA HIS A 198 -1.84 -3.82 -6.40
C HIS A 198 -1.97 -4.66 -7.67
N LEU A 199 -2.11 -5.99 -7.50
CA LEU A 199 -2.18 -6.92 -8.61
C LEU A 199 -3.41 -6.66 -9.50
N LYS A 200 -3.28 -7.02 -10.76
CA LYS A 200 -4.36 -6.94 -11.74
C LYS A 200 -5.47 -7.90 -11.36
N LYS A 201 -6.72 -7.47 -11.48
CA LYS A 201 -7.88 -8.32 -11.20
C LYS A 201 -7.86 -9.58 -12.04
N GLY A 202 -8.03 -10.73 -11.40
CA GLY A 202 -8.09 -12.03 -12.07
C GLY A 202 -6.74 -12.53 -12.55
N SER A 203 -5.63 -11.96 -12.06
CA SER A 203 -4.28 -12.31 -12.52
C SER A 203 -3.53 -13.26 -11.59
N ALA A 204 -4.00 -13.44 -10.35
CA ALA A 204 -3.30 -14.29 -9.39
C ALA A 204 -3.20 -15.74 -9.94
N THR A 205 -1.97 -16.24 -10.01
CA THR A 205 -1.66 -17.61 -10.50
C THR A 205 -1.60 -18.63 -9.37
N VAL A 206 -1.74 -18.17 -8.12
CA VAL A 206 -1.61 -18.95 -6.89
C VAL A 206 -2.84 -18.81 -6.01
N LYS A 207 -3.06 -19.81 -5.15
CA LYS A 207 -4.11 -19.84 -4.13
C LYS A 207 -3.52 -20.14 -2.75
N VAL A 208 -4.31 -19.85 -1.72
CA VAL A 208 -3.93 -20.15 -0.33
C VAL A 208 -3.61 -21.63 -0.17
N GLY A 209 -2.46 -21.92 0.45
CA GLY A 209 -1.94 -23.27 0.65
C GLY A 209 -0.91 -23.72 -0.39
N ASP A 210 -0.78 -23.01 -1.52
CA ASP A 210 0.24 -23.32 -2.52
C ASP A 210 1.64 -23.03 -1.96
N ARG A 211 2.61 -23.87 -2.34
CA ARG A 211 4.03 -23.63 -2.13
C ARG A 211 4.61 -22.93 -3.35
N VAL A 212 5.37 -21.87 -3.11
CA VAL A 212 6.06 -21.11 -4.16
C VAL A 212 7.54 -21.01 -3.84
N ARG A 213 8.34 -20.86 -4.89
CA ARG A 213 9.75 -20.49 -4.81
C ARG A 213 9.91 -19.02 -5.14
N ALA A 214 10.94 -18.39 -4.57
CA ALA A 214 11.37 -17.08 -4.99
C ALA A 214 11.60 -17.05 -6.52
N GLY A 215 11.06 -16.05 -7.20
CA GLY A 215 11.06 -15.94 -8.66
C GLY A 215 9.85 -16.58 -9.36
N ASP A 216 9.02 -17.38 -8.68
CA ASP A 216 7.78 -17.91 -9.29
C ASP A 216 6.81 -16.77 -9.60
N VAL A 217 6.15 -16.82 -10.76
CA VAL A 217 5.09 -15.85 -11.11
C VAL A 217 3.87 -16.09 -10.21
N ILE A 218 3.46 -15.05 -9.48
CA ILE A 218 2.31 -15.06 -8.55
C ILE A 218 1.12 -14.22 -9.04
N GLY A 219 1.32 -13.40 -10.07
CA GLY A 219 0.27 -12.62 -10.72
C GLY A 219 0.83 -11.63 -11.72
N ALA A 220 0.05 -10.58 -12.00
CA ALA A 220 0.48 -9.48 -12.86
C ALA A 220 0.24 -8.12 -12.19
N CYS A 221 1.08 -7.14 -12.50
CA CYS A 221 0.97 -5.78 -12.01
C CYS A 221 -0.34 -5.14 -12.49
N GLY A 222 -1.05 -4.48 -11.57
CA GLY A 222 -2.36 -3.91 -11.81
C GLY A 222 -2.49 -2.48 -11.30
N ASN A 223 -3.72 -2.07 -11.01
CA ASN A 223 -4.05 -0.77 -10.45
C ASN A 223 -5.23 -0.88 -9.48
N SER A 224 -5.21 -1.92 -8.65
CA SER A 224 -6.20 -2.19 -7.61
C SER A 224 -5.70 -1.69 -6.26
N GLY A 225 -6.60 -1.49 -5.28
CA GLY A 225 -6.22 -0.89 -4.00
C GLY A 225 -6.16 0.64 -4.07
N ASN A 226 -5.35 1.27 -3.22
CA ASN A 226 -5.23 2.72 -3.13
C ASN A 226 -3.99 3.21 -3.89
N THR A 227 -4.05 3.13 -5.22
CA THR A 227 -2.92 3.47 -6.11
C THR A 227 -3.20 4.72 -6.93
N SER A 228 -2.15 5.47 -7.26
CA SER A 228 -2.23 6.54 -8.27
C SER A 228 -2.13 5.98 -9.68
N GLU A 229 -1.25 5.01 -9.90
CA GLU A 229 -0.96 4.43 -11.21
C GLU A 229 -0.43 3.01 -11.10
N PRO A 230 -0.38 2.22 -12.20
CA PRO A 230 0.12 0.85 -12.14
C PRO A 230 1.57 0.76 -11.65
N HIS A 231 1.77 0.02 -10.56
CA HIS A 231 3.07 -0.25 -9.95
C HIS A 231 3.00 -1.53 -9.12
N VAL A 232 4.17 -2.09 -8.79
CA VAL A 232 4.31 -3.22 -7.87
C VAL A 232 4.72 -2.68 -6.50
N HIS A 233 3.85 -2.85 -5.52
CA HIS A 233 4.16 -2.57 -4.13
C HIS A 233 4.63 -3.85 -3.44
N ALA A 234 5.76 -3.78 -2.75
CA ALA A 234 6.37 -4.93 -2.09
C ALA A 234 6.87 -4.60 -0.68
N GLN A 235 6.65 -5.52 0.27
CA GLN A 235 7.11 -5.35 1.65
C GLN A 235 7.30 -6.69 2.37
N LEU A 236 8.12 -6.66 3.42
CA LEU A 236 8.19 -7.72 4.43
C LEU A 236 7.50 -7.30 5.73
N MET A 237 6.92 -8.27 6.42
CA MET A 237 6.10 -8.09 7.62
C MET A 237 6.42 -9.16 8.67
N ASP A 238 6.22 -8.82 9.94
CA ASP A 238 6.36 -9.74 11.08
C ASP A 238 5.15 -10.65 11.35
N ARG A 239 4.07 -10.49 10.58
CA ARG A 239 2.84 -11.30 10.66
C ARG A 239 2.02 -11.21 9.37
N ALA A 240 1.23 -12.24 9.09
CA ALA A 240 0.44 -12.36 7.86
C ALA A 240 -0.60 -11.26 7.62
N ARG A 241 -1.06 -10.55 8.66
CA ARG A 241 -2.16 -9.58 8.56
C ARG A 241 -1.61 -8.14 8.51
N PRO A 242 -1.68 -7.44 7.36
CA PRO A 242 -1.12 -6.09 7.21
C PRO A 242 -1.64 -5.12 8.27
N SER A 243 -2.94 -5.14 8.58
CA SER A 243 -3.57 -4.25 9.57
C SER A 243 -2.99 -4.34 10.99
N ALA A 244 -2.22 -5.38 11.29
CA ALA A 244 -1.55 -5.54 12.57
C ALA A 244 -0.03 -5.65 12.43
N ALA A 245 0.52 -5.69 11.21
CA ALA A 245 1.93 -6.01 11.00
C ALA A 245 2.85 -4.83 11.26
N LYS A 246 4.07 -5.15 11.73
CA LYS A 246 5.22 -4.27 11.66
C LYS A 246 6.01 -4.59 10.39
N GLY A 247 6.43 -3.55 9.68
CA GLY A 247 7.29 -3.69 8.50
C GLY A 247 8.71 -4.11 8.90
N LEU A 248 9.30 -4.99 8.10
CA LEU A 248 10.67 -5.47 8.27
C LEU A 248 11.57 -4.95 7.14
N PRO A 249 12.84 -4.61 7.41
CA PRO A 249 13.75 -4.12 6.38
C PRO A 249 14.10 -5.25 5.40
N MET A 250 14.27 -4.90 4.13
CA MET A 250 14.59 -5.87 3.07
C MET A 250 15.61 -5.31 2.08
N ALA A 251 16.26 -6.21 1.34
CA ALA A 251 17.13 -5.92 0.21
C ALA A 251 16.79 -6.87 -0.94
N PHE A 252 16.89 -6.42 -2.19
CA PHE A 252 16.79 -7.33 -3.33
C PHE A 252 18.14 -7.99 -3.60
N ALA A 253 18.14 -9.30 -3.82
CA ALA A 253 19.31 -10.10 -4.13
C ALA A 253 19.78 -9.86 -5.57
N ASP A 254 21.09 -9.74 -5.76
CA ASP A 254 21.74 -9.80 -7.09
C ASP A 254 21.15 -8.83 -8.15
N VAL A 255 20.70 -7.64 -7.74
CA VAL A 255 20.14 -6.63 -8.64
C VAL A 255 21.20 -5.63 -9.11
N ARG A 256 21.01 -5.08 -10.31
CA ARG A 256 21.86 -4.01 -10.83
C ARG A 256 21.35 -2.64 -10.38
N LEU A 257 22.16 -1.94 -9.58
CA LEU A 257 21.90 -0.61 -9.03
C LEU A 257 23.05 0.32 -9.41
N GLY A 258 22.77 1.43 -10.08
CA GLY A 258 23.81 2.39 -10.49
C GLY A 258 24.90 1.81 -11.42
N GLY A 259 24.61 0.70 -12.11
CA GLY A 259 25.55 0.00 -13.01
C GLY A 259 26.28 -1.18 -12.38
N GLU A 260 26.17 -1.39 -11.07
CA GLU A 260 26.81 -2.49 -10.35
C GLU A 260 25.79 -3.53 -9.89
N THR A 261 26.13 -4.82 -10.00
CA THR A 261 25.31 -5.92 -9.43
C THR A 261 25.65 -6.09 -7.96
N ARG A 262 24.66 -5.95 -7.08
CA ARG A 262 24.79 -6.10 -5.63
C ARG A 262 23.43 -6.31 -4.96
N ASP A 263 23.46 -6.78 -3.72
CA ASP A 263 22.29 -6.76 -2.87
C ASP A 263 21.93 -5.32 -2.47
N GLY A 264 20.64 -4.99 -2.51
CA GLY A 264 20.17 -3.69 -2.01
C GLY A 264 18.80 -3.29 -2.52
N LEU A 265 18.40 -2.06 -2.18
CA LEU A 265 17.23 -1.41 -2.75
C LEU A 265 17.67 -0.13 -3.49
N PRO A 266 17.04 0.20 -4.62
CA PRO A 266 17.23 1.50 -5.27
C PRO A 266 16.68 2.64 -4.38
N GLU A 267 17.33 3.80 -4.39
CA GLU A 267 16.74 5.03 -3.87
C GLU A 267 15.56 5.50 -4.73
N ASN A 268 14.73 6.41 -4.21
CA ASN A 268 13.71 7.08 -4.99
C ASN A 268 14.31 7.67 -6.26
N THR A 269 13.61 7.51 -7.39
CA THR A 269 14.03 7.93 -8.73
C THR A 269 15.25 7.18 -9.31
N ALA A 270 15.86 6.25 -8.55
CA ALA A 270 16.86 5.34 -9.09
C ALA A 270 16.18 4.12 -9.73
N TYR A 271 16.91 3.49 -10.65
CA TYR A 271 16.48 2.27 -11.30
C TYR A 271 17.04 1.04 -10.61
N VAL A 272 16.26 -0.02 -10.60
CA VAL A 272 16.69 -1.39 -10.36
C VAL A 272 16.53 -2.19 -11.64
N VAL A 273 17.53 -3.01 -11.96
CA VAL A 273 17.40 -4.03 -13.01
C VAL A 273 17.60 -5.39 -12.37
N ALA A 274 16.55 -6.21 -12.40
CA ALA A 274 16.51 -7.56 -11.86
C ALA A 274 16.43 -8.62 -12.96
#